data_AF-A0A7V5N2E0-F1
#
_entry.id   AF-A0A7V5N2E0-F1
#
_cell.length_a   1.000
_cell.length_b   1.000
_cell.length_c   1.000
_cell.angle_alpha   90.00
_cell.angle_beta   90.00
_cell.angle_gamma   90.00
#
_symmetry.space_group_name_H-M   'P 1'
#
loop_
_entity.id
_entity.type
_entity.pdbx_description
1 polymer ?
#
loop_
_entity_poly.entity_id
_entity_poly.type
_entity_poly.pdbx_seq_one_letter_code
_entity_poly.pdbx_strand_id
1 'polypeptide(L)' 'GVLDRDFDVIHLGTCVVKAKKTAQCPLDFEKLAVMVKENFGKEVVVGTHPY' A
#
# COMPACT_ATOMS: atom_id res chain seq x y z
N GLY A 1 -2.82 -19.99 -13.36
CA GLY A 1 -2.80 -19.68 -11.92
C GLY A 1 -3.52 -18.36 -11.71
N VAL A 2 -4.20 -18.18 -10.59
CA VAL A 2 -4.85 -16.91 -10.22
C VAL A 2 -3.79 -15.79 -10.32
N LEU A 3 -4.05 -14.74 -11.11
CA LEU A 3 -3.53 -13.35 -11.02
C LEU A 3 -3.30 -12.62 -12.37
N ASP A 4 -3.77 -13.13 -13.51
CA ASP A 4 -3.73 -12.35 -14.78
C ASP A 4 -4.91 -11.34 -14.89
N ARG A 5 -5.19 -10.64 -13.78
CA ARG A 5 -6.27 -9.66 -13.69
C ARG A 5 -5.63 -8.29 -13.56
N ASP A 6 -5.95 -7.40 -14.49
CA ASP A 6 -5.56 -6.00 -14.33
C ASP A 6 -6.21 -5.42 -13.07
N PHE A 7 -5.49 -4.53 -12.38
CA PHE A 7 -5.96 -3.86 -11.19
C PHE A 7 -5.79 -2.36 -11.36
N ASP A 8 -6.79 -1.61 -10.91
CA ASP A 8 -6.84 -0.16 -11.07
C ASP A 8 -6.20 0.58 -9.89
N VAL A 9 -6.36 0.04 -8.68
CA VAL A 9 -5.98 0.70 -7.42
C VAL A 9 -5.33 -0.30 -6.46
N ILE A 10 -4.19 0.12 -5.89
CA ILE A 10 -3.47 -0.61 -4.84
C ILE A 10 -3.85 -0.01 -3.48
N HIS A 11 -4.39 -0.84 -2.59
CA HIS A 11 -4.77 -0.41 -1.24
C HIS A 11 -3.70 -0.83 -0.22
N LEU A 12 -3.08 0.15 0.41
CA LEU A 12 -2.17 -0.04 1.53
C LEU A 12 -2.94 0.13 2.84
N GLY A 13 -3.18 -1.00 3.52
CA GLY A 13 -4.01 -1.05 4.72
C GLY A 13 -3.47 -0.22 5.90
N THR A 14 -4.37 0.36 6.70
CA THR A 14 -3.99 1.09 7.94
C THR A 14 -3.29 0.21 8.97
N CYS A 15 -3.42 -1.12 8.87
CA CYS A 15 -2.68 -2.05 9.71
C CYS A 15 -1.16 -1.86 9.57
N VAL A 16 -0.64 -1.56 8.37
CA VAL A 16 0.80 -1.34 8.15
C VAL A 16 1.24 0.01 8.70
N VAL A 17 0.38 1.03 8.59
CA VAL A 17 0.58 2.35 9.23
C VAL A 17 0.64 2.21 10.76
N LYS A 18 -0.27 1.42 11.35
CA LYS A 18 -0.30 1.14 12.78
C LYS A 18 0.91 0.31 13.21
N ALA A 19 1.26 -0.74 12.46
CA ALA A 19 2.43 -1.58 12.72
C ALA A 19 3.73 -0.77 12.70
N LYS A 20 3.89 0.19 11.78
CA LYS A 20 5.01 1.13 11.79
C LYS A 20 5.09 1.90 13.11
N LYS A 21 3.95 2.44 13.57
CA LYS A 21 3.87 3.21 14.83
C LYS A 21 4.13 2.35 16.06
N THR A 22 3.63 1.11 16.10
CA THR A 22 3.71 0.24 17.28
C THR A 22 5.01 -0.56 17.36
N ALA A 23 5.57 -0.96 16.23
CA ALA A 23 6.70 -1.89 16.15
C ALA A 23 8.03 -1.21 15.77
N GLN A 24 8.09 0.13 15.80
CA GLN A 24 9.28 0.92 15.40
C GLN A 24 9.89 0.48 14.06
N CYS A 25 9.04 0.00 13.14
CA CYS A 25 9.52 -0.49 11.86
C CYS A 25 10.23 0.66 11.13
N PRO A 26 11.49 0.51 10.67
CA PRO A 26 12.23 1.57 9.98
C PRO A 26 11.66 1.90 8.59
N LEU A 27 10.57 1.24 8.22
CA LEU A 27 9.89 1.38 6.94
C LEU A 27 9.33 2.80 6.79
N ASP A 28 9.82 3.51 5.79
CA ASP A 28 9.25 4.78 5.38
C ASP A 28 8.01 4.52 4.50
N PHE A 29 6.85 4.49 5.15
CA PHE A 29 5.59 4.20 4.50
C PHE A 29 5.20 5.19 3.37
N GLU A 30 5.64 6.45 3.48
CA GLU A 30 5.39 7.45 2.43
C GLU A 30 6.24 7.14 1.20
N LYS A 31 7.53 6.83 1.39
CA LYS A 31 8.39 6.36 0.30
C LYS A 31 7.89 5.06 -0.30
N LEU A 32 7.37 4.13 0.51
CA LEU A 32 6.80 2.89 0.01
C LEU A 32 5.61 3.17 -0.93
N ALA A 33 4.69 4.05 -0.53
CA ALA A 33 3.55 4.41 -1.36
C ALA A 33 3.99 5.05 -2.70
N VAL A 34 5.01 5.92 -2.67
CA VAL A 34 5.60 6.51 -3.88
C VAL A 34 6.21 5.43 -4.78
N MET A 35 7.08 4.57 -4.25
CA MET A 35 7.72 3.50 -5.02
C MET A 35 6.70 2.54 -5.64
N VAL A 36 5.63 2.21 -4.91
CA VAL A 36 4.56 1.36 -5.43
C VAL A 36 3.81 2.07 -6.56
N LYS A 37 3.50 3.35 -6.42
CA LYS A 37 2.87 4.13 -7.48
C LYS A 37 3.74 4.20 -8.74
N GLU A 38 5.04 4.45 -8.59
CA GLU A 38 5.99 4.54 -9.70
C GLU A 38 6.20 3.20 -10.42
N ASN A 39 6.34 2.11 -9.67
CA ASN A 39 6.60 0.79 -10.26
C ASN A 39 5.39 0.19 -10.97
N PHE A 40 4.18 0.48 -10.49
CA PHE A 40 2.95 -0.10 -11.04
C PHE A 40 2.20 0.87 -11.97
N GLY A 41 2.46 2.18 -11.90
CA GLY A 41 1.73 3.19 -12.68
C GLY A 41 0.24 3.27 -12.32
N LYS A 42 -0.16 2.71 -11.18
CA LYS A 42 -1.56 2.64 -10.69
C LYS A 42 -1.74 3.55 -9.49
N GLU A 43 -2.99 3.90 -9.19
CA GLU A 43 -3.32 4.69 -8.01
C GLU A 43 -3.04 3.90 -6.72
N VAL A 44 -2.51 4.58 -5.71
CA VAL A 44 -2.23 3.98 -4.39
C VAL A 44 -3.03 4.72 -3.34
N VAL A 45 -3.87 3.99 -2.62
CA VAL A 45 -4.69 4.51 -1.52
C VAL A 45 -4.17 3.96 -0.20
N VAL A 46 -3.83 4.86 0.72
CA VAL A 46 -3.47 4.50 2.10
C VAL A 46 -4.71 4.64 2.96
N GLY A 47 -5.24 3.51 3.45
CA GLY A 47 -6.48 3.53 4.21
C GLY A 47 -7.10 2.16 4.44
N THR A 48 -8.20 2.15 5.17
CA THR A 48 -9.09 0.99 5.25
C THR A 48 -10.22 1.26 4.27
N HIS A 49 -10.37 0.39 3.28
CA HIS A 49 -11.51 0.46 2.38
C HIS A 49 -12.78 0.13 3.19
N PRO A 50 -13.80 1.01 3.23
CA PRO A 50 -15.11 0.66 3.75
C PRO A 50 -15.84 -0.11 2.64
N TYR A 51 -15.71 -1.43 2.61
CA TYR A 51 -16.65 -2.27 1.85
C TYR A 51 -17.81 -2.67 2.75
#